data_AF-A0A6C0UHW1-F1
#
_entry.id   AF-A0A6C0UHW1-F1
#
_cell.length_a   1.000
_cell.length_b   1.000
_cell.length_c   1.000
_cell.angle_alpha   90.00
_cell.angle_beta   90.00
_cell.angle_gamma   90.00
#
_symmetry.space_group_name_H-M   'P 1'
#
loop_
_entity.id
_entity.type
_entity.pdbx_description
1 polymer ?
#
loop_
_entity_poly.entity_id
_entity_poly.type
_entity_poly.pdbx_seq_one_letter_code
_entity_poly.pdbx_strand_id
1 'polypeptide(L)'
;MIISEEKLSHIENTFRLTVEKHQQKLEEGGHDPSNLPYSLDDAGNCSIEQAQAASLLGKQEEAKDAYASAAEYKRDSVQAMEDHWEEIDQELWEDAPALYTQAMFLALISRDDELITEIASEALELDDFYLDLFASEYEDSPYRFYHMKVLAATILSDDRLNELLDALKAEVEMMTPVSAKQFGETLNEVRVTIYELLRQEDSGGVVSALEEYLNRHATVTPLSTEDPDELIDNELIALCLLANDRGIDVTVDSPYVPDVLVPNPAKTIHVIDVY
;
A
#
# COMPACT_ATOMS: atom_id res chain seq x y z
N MET A 1 11.95 -17.01 12.95
CA MET A 1 12.17 -15.56 12.96
C MET A 1 13.68 -15.31 12.99
N ILE A 2 14.21 -14.67 11.94
CA ILE A 2 15.66 -14.41 11.78
C ILE A 2 16.09 -13.17 12.56
N ILE A 3 15.17 -12.22 12.75
CA ILE A 3 15.36 -11.00 13.54
C ILE A 3 15.10 -11.30 15.02
N SER A 4 15.97 -10.82 15.91
CA SER A 4 15.79 -11.00 17.36
C SER A 4 14.69 -10.10 17.92
N GLU A 5 13.98 -10.58 18.94
CA GLU A 5 12.96 -9.81 19.67
C GLU A 5 13.52 -8.48 20.23
N GLU A 6 14.78 -8.49 20.69
CA GLU A 6 15.49 -7.30 21.15
C GLU A 6 15.69 -6.27 20.04
N LYS A 7 16.07 -6.72 18.83
CA LYS A 7 16.25 -5.83 17.66
C LYS A 7 14.90 -5.26 17.23
N LEU A 8 13.86 -6.09 17.13
CA LEU A 8 12.50 -5.63 16.78
C LEU A 8 11.96 -4.62 17.80
N SER A 9 12.14 -4.89 19.10
CA SER A 9 11.73 -3.96 20.15
C SER A 9 12.50 -2.65 20.09
N HIS A 10 13.78 -2.67 19.70
CA HIS A 10 14.55 -1.46 19.50
C HIS A 10 14.06 -0.64 18.30
N ILE A 11 13.76 -1.29 17.18
CA ILE A 11 13.19 -0.67 15.97
C ILE A 11 11.85 -0.01 16.31
N GLU A 12 10.90 -0.78 16.85
CA GLU A 12 9.56 -0.30 17.22
C GLU A 12 9.61 0.92 18.14
N ASN A 13 10.43 0.87 19.20
CA ASN A 13 10.56 2.00 20.12
C ASN A 13 11.24 3.22 19.47
N THR A 14 12.22 3.00 18.60
CA THR A 14 12.95 4.09 17.94
C THR A 14 12.02 4.85 17.01
N PHE A 15 11.28 4.14 16.17
CA PHE A 15 10.38 4.77 15.21
C PHE A 15 9.16 5.40 15.86
N ARG A 16 8.58 4.77 16.89
CA ARG A 16 7.52 5.42 17.68
C ARG A 16 7.96 6.78 18.24
N LEU A 17 9.15 6.84 18.84
CA LEU A 17 9.69 8.11 19.37
C LEU A 17 10.01 9.12 18.26
N THR A 18 10.34 8.66 17.05
CA THR A 18 10.54 9.52 15.89
C THR A 18 9.21 10.11 15.42
N VAL A 19 8.18 9.27 15.25
CA VAL A 19 6.82 9.68 14.86
C VAL A 19 6.24 10.68 15.87
N GLU A 20 6.33 10.41 17.17
CA GLU A 20 5.89 11.34 18.22
C GLU A 20 6.56 12.73 18.12
N LYS A 21 7.86 12.77 17.79
CA LYS A 21 8.58 14.04 17.57
C LYS A 21 8.16 14.74 16.28
N HIS A 22 7.86 13.99 15.22
CA HIS A 22 7.33 14.57 13.98
C HIS A 22 5.96 15.20 14.23
N GLN A 23 5.06 14.49 14.90
CA GLN A 23 3.75 15.00 15.30
C GLN A 23 3.85 16.27 16.15
N GLN A 24 4.71 16.27 17.16
CA GLN A 24 4.93 17.48 17.98
C GLN A 24 5.40 18.68 17.13
N LYS A 25 6.31 18.46 16.17
CA LYS A 25 6.77 19.54 15.28
C LYS A 25 5.65 20.06 14.37
N LEU A 26 4.78 19.17 13.86
CA LEU A 26 3.61 19.53 13.07
C LEU A 26 2.66 20.42 13.87
N GLU A 27 2.37 20.05 15.11
CA GLU A 27 1.53 20.83 16.02
C GLU A 27 2.13 22.20 16.36
N GLU A 28 3.46 22.32 16.41
CA GLU A 28 4.17 23.57 16.67
C GLU A 28 4.14 24.55 15.46
N GLY A 29 3.67 24.12 14.28
CA GLY A 29 3.40 24.99 13.13
C GLY A 29 4.64 25.58 12.45
N GLY A 30 5.81 24.94 12.61
CA GLY A 30 7.11 25.45 12.17
C GLY A 30 7.62 24.93 10.82
N HIS A 31 6.76 24.38 9.96
CA HIS A 31 7.19 23.74 8.73
C HIS A 31 7.26 24.69 7.55
N ASP A 32 8.30 24.51 6.75
CA ASP A 32 8.42 25.12 5.43
C ASP A 32 7.44 24.40 4.48
N PRO A 33 6.45 25.10 3.89
CA PRO A 33 5.47 24.48 2.99
C PRO A 33 6.12 23.65 1.87
N SER A 34 7.26 24.10 1.36
CA SER A 34 7.99 23.41 0.30
C SER A 34 8.57 22.04 0.71
N ASN A 35 8.76 21.80 2.01
CA ASN A 35 9.30 20.57 2.57
C ASN A 35 8.25 19.74 3.33
N LEU A 36 7.03 20.26 3.47
CA LEU A 36 5.99 19.61 4.26
C LEU A 36 5.59 18.24 3.70
N PRO A 37 5.36 18.06 2.39
CA PRO A 37 5.05 16.74 1.82
C PRO A 37 6.13 15.69 2.14
N TYR A 38 7.41 16.01 1.89
CA TYR A 38 8.52 15.12 2.22
C TYR A 38 8.56 14.76 3.70
N SER A 39 8.39 15.74 4.59
CA SER A 39 8.41 15.48 6.03
C SER A 39 7.24 14.61 6.50
N LEU A 40 6.09 14.68 5.84
CA LEU A 40 4.94 13.83 6.11
C LEU A 40 5.20 12.43 5.56
N ASP A 41 5.71 12.31 4.33
CA ASP A 41 6.06 11.03 3.73
C ASP A 41 7.09 10.24 4.56
N ASP A 42 8.12 10.93 5.07
CA ASP A 42 9.14 10.38 5.97
C ASP A 42 8.53 9.90 7.30
N ALA A 43 7.57 10.65 7.86
CA ALA A 43 6.86 10.23 9.07
C ALA A 43 5.97 9.00 8.80
N GLY A 44 5.38 8.92 7.61
CA GLY A 44 4.68 7.75 7.11
C GLY A 44 5.60 6.53 7.04
N ASN A 45 6.79 6.67 6.44
CA ASN A 45 7.79 5.59 6.37
C ASN A 45 8.22 5.10 7.76
N CYS A 46 8.49 6.02 8.69
CA CYS A 46 8.78 5.67 10.09
C CYS A 46 7.63 4.88 10.75
N SER A 47 6.38 5.25 10.46
CA SER A 47 5.20 4.58 11.00
C SER A 47 5.05 3.16 10.42
N ILE A 48 5.39 2.95 9.15
CA ILE A 48 5.45 1.62 8.52
C ILE A 48 6.48 0.72 9.22
N GLU A 49 7.71 1.21 9.41
CA GLU A 49 8.78 0.45 10.09
C GLU A 49 8.39 0.08 11.53
N GLN A 50 7.72 0.99 12.24
CA GLN A 50 7.14 0.71 13.56
C GLN A 50 6.09 -0.40 13.49
N ALA A 51 5.14 -0.29 12.54
CA ALA A 51 4.03 -1.23 12.41
C ALA A 51 4.51 -2.65 12.08
N GLN A 52 5.47 -2.78 11.18
CA GLN A 52 6.10 -4.04 10.82
C GLN A 52 6.84 -4.68 11.99
N ALA A 53 7.64 -3.89 12.73
CA ALA A 53 8.32 -4.39 13.92
C ALA A 53 7.32 -4.85 15.01
N ALA A 54 6.24 -4.09 15.23
CA ALA A 54 5.17 -4.47 16.14
C ALA A 54 4.47 -5.77 15.68
N SER A 55 4.23 -5.91 14.37
CA SER A 55 3.62 -7.11 13.78
C SER A 55 4.46 -8.36 14.00
N LEU A 56 5.77 -8.29 13.77
CA LEU A 56 6.71 -9.40 14.01
C LEU A 56 6.85 -9.74 15.50
N LEU A 57 6.59 -8.78 16.39
CA LEU A 57 6.51 -9.00 17.84
C LEU A 57 5.15 -9.57 18.30
N GLY A 58 4.18 -9.72 17.39
CA GLY A 58 2.82 -10.16 17.70
C GLY A 58 1.96 -9.12 18.43
N LYS A 59 2.35 -7.84 18.37
CA LYS A 59 1.64 -6.70 18.98
C LYS A 59 0.58 -6.18 18.02
N GLN A 60 -0.55 -6.87 17.95
CA GLN A 60 -1.58 -6.64 16.92
C GLN A 60 -2.14 -5.22 16.91
N GLU A 61 -2.54 -4.68 18.06
CA GLU A 61 -3.19 -3.37 18.13
C GLU A 61 -2.18 -2.26 17.86
N GLU A 62 -0.97 -2.35 18.43
CA GLU A 62 0.10 -1.39 18.16
C GLU A 62 0.54 -1.37 16.69
N ALA A 63 0.50 -2.53 16.01
CA ALA A 63 0.75 -2.59 14.58
C ALA A 63 -0.35 -1.88 13.78
N LYS A 64 -1.63 -2.13 14.10
CA LYS A 64 -2.76 -1.48 13.43
C LYS A 64 -2.77 0.02 13.62
N ASP A 65 -2.54 0.49 14.85
CA ASP A 65 -2.45 1.92 15.16
C ASP A 65 -1.33 2.58 14.34
N ALA A 66 -0.15 1.95 14.26
CA ALA A 66 0.96 2.46 13.47
C ALA A 66 0.69 2.44 11.96
N TYR A 67 0.01 1.41 11.44
CA TYR A 67 -0.44 1.37 10.04
C TYR A 67 -1.47 2.46 9.74
N ALA A 68 -2.38 2.77 10.67
CA ALA A 68 -3.33 3.87 10.53
C ALA A 68 -2.60 5.21 10.43
N SER A 69 -1.68 5.50 11.37
CA SER A 69 -0.86 6.71 11.31
C SER A 69 -0.02 6.80 10.04
N ALA A 70 0.52 5.68 9.56
CA ALA A 70 1.23 5.64 8.29
C ALA A 70 0.33 6.05 7.12
N ALA A 71 -0.90 5.51 7.06
CA ALA A 71 -1.87 5.84 6.03
C ALA A 71 -2.26 7.34 6.07
N GLU A 72 -2.50 7.90 7.26
CA GLU A 72 -2.76 9.32 7.46
C GLU A 72 -1.60 10.17 6.94
N TYR A 73 -0.36 9.88 7.32
CA TYR A 73 0.79 10.65 6.85
C TYR A 73 1.00 10.59 5.33
N LYS A 74 0.76 9.43 4.70
CA LYS A 74 0.84 9.31 3.24
C LYS A 74 -0.23 10.14 2.54
N ARG A 75 -1.46 10.11 3.05
CA ARG A 75 -2.58 10.93 2.57
C ARG A 75 -2.29 12.42 2.76
N ASP A 76 -1.91 12.81 3.97
CA ASP A 76 -1.60 14.20 4.33
C ASP A 76 -0.43 14.75 3.50
N SER A 77 0.53 13.91 3.13
CA SER A 77 1.60 14.28 2.20
C SER A 77 1.02 14.73 0.85
N VAL A 78 0.09 13.96 0.27
CA VAL A 78 -0.58 14.34 -0.98
C VAL A 78 -1.42 15.61 -0.80
N GLN A 79 -2.18 15.73 0.28
CA GLN A 79 -2.95 16.95 0.56
C GLN A 79 -2.03 18.18 0.69
N ALA A 80 -0.89 18.04 1.35
CA ALA A 80 0.10 19.11 1.44
C ALA A 80 0.68 19.46 0.07
N MET A 81 0.83 18.48 -0.84
CA MET A 81 1.24 18.78 -2.20
C MET A 81 0.17 19.56 -2.97
N GLU A 82 -1.11 19.24 -2.80
CA GLU A 82 -2.23 20.00 -3.39
C GLU A 82 -2.28 21.43 -2.87
N ASP A 83 -2.23 21.58 -1.54
CA ASP A 83 -2.36 22.87 -0.87
C ASP A 83 -1.20 23.83 -1.20
N HIS A 84 -0.05 23.27 -1.56
CA HIS A 84 1.19 24.00 -1.82
C HIS A 84 1.76 23.77 -3.23
N TRP A 85 0.92 23.38 -4.19
CA TRP A 85 1.35 23.01 -5.55
C TRP A 85 2.15 24.11 -6.29
N GLU A 86 1.94 25.39 -5.94
CA GLU A 86 2.69 26.52 -6.50
C GLU A 86 4.10 26.71 -5.88
N GLU A 87 4.35 26.12 -4.71
CA GLU A 87 5.54 26.31 -3.87
C GLU A 87 6.48 25.10 -3.86
N ILE A 88 5.97 23.91 -4.20
CA ILE A 88 6.73 22.66 -4.26
C ILE A 88 7.26 22.38 -5.66
N ASP A 89 8.25 21.49 -5.76
CA ASP A 89 8.70 20.98 -7.06
C ASP A 89 7.56 20.21 -7.75
N GLN A 90 7.34 20.43 -9.05
CA GLN A 90 6.32 19.69 -9.78
C GLN A 90 6.63 18.19 -9.83
N GLU A 91 7.91 17.80 -9.77
CA GLU A 91 8.33 16.40 -9.73
C GLU A 91 7.78 15.66 -8.50
N LEU A 92 7.53 16.36 -7.38
CA LEU A 92 6.91 15.76 -6.19
C LEU A 92 5.48 15.31 -6.42
N TRP A 93 4.75 16.08 -7.23
CA TRP A 93 3.34 15.85 -7.48
C TRP A 93 3.11 14.59 -8.35
N GLU A 94 4.14 14.15 -9.08
CA GLU A 94 4.13 12.87 -9.82
C GLU A 94 3.97 11.66 -8.89
N ASP A 95 4.47 11.72 -7.65
CA ASP A 95 4.36 10.59 -6.73
C ASP A 95 2.97 10.47 -6.08
N ALA A 96 2.07 11.44 -6.26
CA ALA A 96 0.76 11.47 -5.59
C ALA A 96 -0.07 10.18 -5.75
N PRO A 97 -0.20 9.56 -6.95
CA PRO A 97 -0.93 8.30 -7.07
C PRO A 97 -0.27 7.13 -6.35
N ALA A 98 1.06 7.09 -6.29
CA ALA A 98 1.79 6.07 -5.55
C ALA A 98 1.56 6.21 -4.03
N LEU A 99 1.57 7.44 -3.53
CA LEU A 99 1.29 7.75 -2.12
C LEU A 99 -0.15 7.38 -1.74
N TYR A 100 -1.15 7.74 -2.54
CA TYR A 100 -2.53 7.30 -2.30
C TYR A 100 -2.67 5.77 -2.33
N THR A 101 -2.01 5.10 -3.27
CA THR A 101 -2.02 3.63 -3.35
C THR A 101 -1.46 3.00 -2.08
N GLN A 102 -0.32 3.49 -1.59
CA GLN A 102 0.26 3.06 -0.32
C GLN A 102 -0.68 3.37 0.85
N ALA A 103 -1.22 4.58 0.94
CA ALA A 103 -2.14 5.00 1.99
C ALA A 103 -3.35 4.06 2.08
N MET A 104 -3.96 3.69 0.95
CA MET A 104 -5.08 2.75 0.90
C MET A 104 -4.69 1.34 1.38
N PHE A 105 -3.51 0.83 0.99
CA PHE A 105 -3.05 -0.47 1.50
C PHE A 105 -2.83 -0.44 3.02
N LEU A 106 -2.20 0.62 3.54
CA LEU A 106 -1.93 0.76 4.96
C LEU A 106 -3.23 0.90 5.78
N ALA A 107 -4.21 1.66 5.27
CA ALA A 107 -5.54 1.76 5.88
C ALA A 107 -6.30 0.43 5.87
N LEU A 108 -6.20 -0.34 4.77
CA LEU A 108 -6.77 -1.69 4.72
C LEU A 108 -6.15 -2.61 5.79
N ILE A 109 -4.86 -2.48 6.09
CA ILE A 109 -4.18 -3.28 7.13
C ILE A 109 -4.59 -2.83 8.53
N SER A 110 -4.74 -1.53 8.77
CA SER A 110 -5.15 -1.00 10.07
C SER A 110 -6.58 -1.39 10.45
N ARG A 111 -7.42 -1.71 9.45
CA ARG A 111 -8.86 -2.01 9.62
C ARG A 111 -9.67 -0.83 10.14
N ASP A 112 -9.24 0.38 9.84
CA ASP A 112 -9.99 1.61 10.10
C ASP A 112 -10.91 1.91 8.91
N ASP A 113 -12.19 1.50 9.01
CA ASP A 113 -13.17 1.64 7.93
C ASP A 113 -13.43 3.11 7.54
N GLU A 114 -13.31 4.06 8.47
CA GLU A 114 -13.49 5.49 8.20
C GLU A 114 -12.32 6.00 7.35
N LEU A 115 -11.09 5.70 7.78
CA LEU A 115 -9.88 6.08 7.08
C LEU A 115 -9.77 5.42 5.69
N ILE A 116 -10.11 4.13 5.58
CA ILE A 116 -10.17 3.42 4.28
C ILE A 116 -11.11 4.14 3.31
N THR A 117 -12.30 4.51 3.78
CA THR A 117 -13.31 5.17 2.96
C THR A 117 -12.88 6.59 2.57
N GLU A 118 -12.30 7.34 3.50
CA GLU A 118 -11.82 8.71 3.27
C GLU A 118 -10.74 8.74 2.20
N ILE A 119 -9.65 7.97 2.39
CA ILE A 119 -8.51 7.95 1.46
C ILE A 119 -8.94 7.46 0.08
N ALA A 120 -9.76 6.40 0.00
CA ALA A 120 -10.24 5.91 -1.29
C ALA A 120 -11.14 6.93 -2.01
N SER A 121 -11.91 7.72 -1.27
CA SER A 121 -12.76 8.76 -1.86
C SER A 121 -11.90 9.89 -2.43
N GLU A 122 -10.93 10.39 -1.67
CA GLU A 122 -9.98 11.42 -2.13
C GLU A 122 -9.19 10.94 -3.36
N ALA A 123 -8.68 9.70 -3.33
CA ALA A 123 -7.98 9.11 -4.47
C ALA A 123 -8.85 9.04 -5.74
N LEU A 124 -10.16 8.78 -5.61
CA LEU A 124 -11.09 8.83 -6.74
C LEU A 124 -11.39 10.23 -7.25
N GLU A 125 -11.19 11.26 -6.43
CA GLU A 125 -11.39 12.67 -6.78
C GLU A 125 -10.17 13.31 -7.46
N LEU A 126 -8.97 12.74 -7.33
CA LEU A 126 -7.76 13.23 -8.02
C LEU A 126 -8.01 13.43 -9.53
N ASP A 127 -7.85 14.65 -10.03
CA ASP A 127 -8.27 15.02 -11.39
C ASP A 127 -7.40 14.38 -12.48
N ASP A 128 -8.02 14.02 -13.62
CA ASP A 128 -7.33 13.49 -14.81
C ASP A 128 -6.31 14.49 -15.39
N PHE A 129 -6.37 15.78 -15.00
CA PHE A 129 -5.32 16.77 -15.25
C PHE A 129 -3.93 16.29 -14.81
N TYR A 130 -3.85 15.39 -13.83
CA TYR A 130 -2.61 14.68 -13.50
C TYR A 130 -1.95 14.04 -14.73
N LEU A 131 -2.74 13.36 -15.57
CA LEU A 131 -2.25 12.69 -16.78
C LEU A 131 -1.74 13.70 -17.82
N ASP A 132 -2.41 14.85 -17.94
CA ASP A 132 -1.96 15.93 -18.84
C ASP A 132 -0.59 16.49 -18.44
N LEU A 133 -0.28 16.48 -17.14
CA LEU A 133 1.00 16.94 -16.62
C LEU A 133 2.12 15.89 -16.78
N PHE A 134 1.86 14.63 -16.43
CA PHE A 134 2.95 13.66 -16.23
C PHE A 134 3.04 12.55 -17.27
N ALA A 135 1.95 12.19 -17.96
CA ALA A 135 1.92 11.01 -18.83
C ALA A 135 2.93 11.06 -19.99
N SER A 136 3.36 12.26 -20.41
CA SER A 136 4.34 12.43 -21.47
C SER A 136 5.80 12.47 -21.00
N GLU A 137 6.01 12.78 -19.72
CA GLU A 137 7.34 12.96 -19.13
C GLU A 137 7.81 11.70 -18.38
N TYR A 138 6.86 10.95 -17.82
CA TYR A 138 7.08 9.78 -16.97
C TYR A 138 6.27 8.59 -17.53
N GLU A 139 6.97 7.53 -17.95
CA GLU A 139 6.37 6.38 -18.64
C GLU A 139 5.41 5.57 -17.75
N ASP A 140 5.64 5.56 -16.43
CA ASP A 140 4.88 4.79 -15.44
C ASP A 140 3.74 5.57 -14.78
N SER A 141 3.70 6.90 -14.89
CA SER A 141 2.65 7.71 -14.26
C SER A 141 1.22 7.34 -14.66
N PRO A 142 0.91 7.01 -15.94
CA PRO A 142 -0.43 6.54 -16.30
C PRO A 142 -0.83 5.26 -15.56
N TYR A 143 0.09 4.32 -15.43
CA TYR A 143 -0.16 3.09 -14.69
C TYR A 143 -0.40 3.37 -13.20
N ARG A 144 0.46 4.16 -12.56
CA ARG A 144 0.30 4.53 -11.13
C ARG A 144 -1.05 5.20 -10.89
N PHE A 145 -1.44 6.12 -11.78
CA PHE A 145 -2.74 6.79 -11.73
C PHE A 145 -3.91 5.80 -11.83
N TYR A 146 -3.94 4.94 -12.85
CA TYR A 146 -5.03 3.99 -13.00
C TYR A 146 -5.02 2.88 -11.95
N HIS A 147 -3.85 2.48 -11.43
CA HIS A 147 -3.76 1.51 -10.34
C HIS A 147 -4.39 2.07 -9.07
N MET A 148 -4.04 3.31 -8.71
CA MET A 148 -4.67 4.04 -7.61
C MET A 148 -6.19 4.11 -7.78
N LYS A 149 -6.67 4.54 -8.97
CA LYS A 149 -8.11 4.66 -9.25
C LYS A 149 -8.84 3.31 -9.18
N VAL A 150 -8.25 2.24 -9.72
CA VAL A 150 -8.83 0.89 -9.69
C VAL A 150 -8.89 0.36 -8.26
N LEU A 151 -7.84 0.55 -7.46
CA LEU A 151 -7.84 0.13 -6.05
C LEU A 151 -8.94 0.87 -5.27
N ALA A 152 -9.03 2.19 -5.43
CA ALA A 152 -10.03 3.01 -4.77
C ALA A 152 -11.47 2.65 -5.19
N ALA A 153 -11.71 2.51 -6.50
CA ALA A 153 -13.00 2.07 -7.05
C ALA A 153 -13.36 0.66 -6.58
N THR A 154 -12.35 -0.20 -6.43
CA THR A 154 -12.52 -1.53 -5.84
C THR A 154 -12.95 -1.36 -4.38
N ILE A 155 -12.18 -0.69 -3.51
CA ILE A 155 -12.55 -0.48 -2.10
C ILE A 155 -14.00 0.02 -1.94
N LEU A 156 -14.38 1.04 -2.71
CA LEU A 156 -15.68 1.69 -2.59
C LEU A 156 -16.81 1.02 -3.37
N SER A 157 -16.52 -0.05 -4.13
CA SER A 157 -17.47 -0.66 -5.07
C SER A 157 -18.09 0.36 -6.03
N ASP A 158 -17.26 1.26 -6.56
CA ASP A 158 -17.65 2.35 -7.45
C ASP A 158 -18.04 1.83 -8.85
N ASP A 159 -19.12 2.37 -9.42
CA ASP A 159 -19.64 1.97 -10.74
C ASP A 159 -18.63 2.20 -11.88
N ARG A 160 -17.65 3.09 -11.69
CA ARG A 160 -16.57 3.37 -12.66
C ARG A 160 -15.51 2.27 -12.73
N LEU A 161 -15.52 1.29 -11.82
CA LEU A 161 -14.49 0.24 -11.75
C LEU A 161 -14.21 -0.43 -13.10
N ASN A 162 -15.24 -0.68 -13.92
CA ASN A 162 -15.05 -1.33 -15.23
C ASN A 162 -14.20 -0.48 -16.19
N GLU A 163 -14.50 0.80 -16.29
CA GLU A 163 -13.79 1.72 -17.19
C GLU A 163 -12.34 1.91 -16.73
N LEU A 164 -12.15 2.11 -15.42
CA LEU A 164 -10.82 2.27 -14.83
C LEU A 164 -9.97 1.01 -14.98
N LEU A 165 -10.57 -0.17 -14.84
CA LEU A 165 -9.87 -1.44 -14.99
C LEU A 165 -9.49 -1.71 -16.46
N ASP A 166 -10.34 -1.32 -17.41
CA ASP A 166 -10.01 -1.39 -18.84
C ASP A 166 -8.86 -0.43 -19.19
N ALA A 167 -8.80 0.76 -18.58
CA ALA A 167 -7.70 1.69 -18.75
C ALA A 167 -6.39 1.16 -18.15
N LEU A 168 -6.42 0.64 -16.91
CA LEU A 168 -5.25 0.03 -16.28
C LEU A 168 -4.69 -1.13 -17.10
N LYS A 169 -5.56 -1.99 -17.65
CA LYS A 169 -5.17 -3.07 -18.56
C LYS A 169 -4.42 -2.56 -19.78
N ALA A 170 -4.94 -1.53 -20.42
CA ALA A 170 -4.31 -0.93 -21.58
C ALA A 170 -2.90 -0.43 -21.26
N GLU A 171 -2.71 0.20 -20.10
CA GLU A 171 -1.38 0.64 -19.67
C GLU A 171 -0.42 -0.55 -19.43
N VAL A 172 -0.88 -1.60 -18.75
CA VAL A 172 -0.07 -2.81 -18.54
C VAL A 172 0.30 -3.50 -19.86
N GLU A 173 -0.61 -3.52 -20.85
CA GLU A 173 -0.33 -4.07 -22.19
C GLU A 173 0.69 -3.25 -22.99
N MET A 174 0.75 -1.94 -22.74
CA MET A 174 1.70 -1.03 -23.41
C MET A 174 3.08 -1.02 -22.74
N MET A 175 3.18 -1.46 -21.48
CA MET A 175 4.46 -1.53 -20.77
C MET A 175 5.45 -2.46 -21.46
N THR A 176 6.67 -1.98 -21.61
CA THR A 176 7.76 -2.83 -22.11
C THR A 176 8.36 -3.64 -20.97
N PRO A 177 8.95 -4.83 -21.25
CA PRO A 177 9.69 -5.58 -20.24
C PRO A 177 10.87 -4.80 -19.61
N VAL A 178 11.37 -3.77 -20.30
CA VAL A 178 12.43 -2.89 -19.77
C VAL A 178 11.84 -1.92 -18.76
N SER A 179 10.73 -1.25 -19.07
CA SER A 179 10.03 -0.38 -18.11
C SER A 179 9.52 -1.19 -16.91
N ALA A 180 8.82 -2.30 -17.13
CA ALA A 180 8.35 -3.17 -16.04
C ALA A 180 9.48 -3.63 -15.09
N LYS A 181 10.67 -3.91 -15.62
CA LYS A 181 11.83 -4.27 -14.79
C LYS A 181 12.48 -3.05 -14.10
N GLN A 182 12.53 -1.92 -14.78
CA GLN A 182 13.13 -0.68 -14.26
C GLN A 182 12.33 -0.12 -13.08
N PHE A 183 11.01 -0.33 -13.07
CA PHE A 183 10.10 0.15 -12.04
C PHE A 183 9.76 -0.90 -10.96
N GLY A 184 10.37 -2.10 -11.00
CA GLY A 184 10.08 -3.15 -10.02
C GLY A 184 8.67 -3.76 -10.17
N GLU A 185 8.05 -3.56 -11.32
CA GLU A 185 6.64 -3.77 -11.63
C GLU A 185 6.36 -5.15 -12.26
N THR A 186 7.01 -6.20 -11.75
CA THR A 186 6.88 -7.57 -12.29
C THR A 186 5.55 -8.26 -11.94
N LEU A 187 4.71 -7.60 -11.14
CA LEU A 187 3.45 -8.11 -10.63
C LEU A 187 2.22 -7.40 -11.21
N ASN A 188 2.38 -6.43 -12.12
CA ASN A 188 1.27 -5.62 -12.65
C ASN A 188 0.16 -6.46 -13.30
N GLU A 189 0.53 -7.45 -14.12
CA GLU A 189 -0.44 -8.38 -14.73
C GLU A 189 -1.23 -9.16 -13.67
N VAL A 190 -0.56 -9.55 -12.58
CA VAL A 190 -1.19 -10.29 -11.47
C VAL A 190 -2.12 -9.38 -10.69
N ARG A 191 -1.75 -8.12 -10.44
CA ARG A 191 -2.61 -7.11 -9.78
C ARG A 191 -3.90 -6.88 -10.56
N VAL A 192 -3.79 -6.64 -11.86
CA VAL A 192 -4.95 -6.49 -12.76
C VAL A 192 -5.85 -7.72 -12.67
N THR A 193 -5.26 -8.91 -12.74
CA THR A 193 -5.98 -10.19 -12.63
C THR A 193 -6.73 -10.29 -11.29
N ILE A 194 -6.10 -9.91 -10.17
CA ILE A 194 -6.74 -9.91 -8.85
C ILE A 194 -7.96 -8.98 -8.85
N TYR A 195 -7.85 -7.73 -9.33
CA TYR A 195 -9.00 -6.81 -9.39
C TYR A 195 -10.13 -7.33 -10.27
N GLU A 196 -9.81 -7.94 -11.41
CA GLU A 196 -10.79 -8.56 -12.29
C GLU A 196 -11.59 -9.68 -11.62
N LEU A 197 -10.91 -10.51 -10.84
CA LEU A 197 -11.48 -11.67 -10.17
C LEU A 197 -12.27 -11.25 -8.93
N LEU A 198 -11.80 -10.24 -8.19
CA LEU A 198 -12.56 -9.61 -7.10
C LEU A 198 -13.87 -9.03 -7.61
N ARG A 199 -13.84 -8.34 -8.77
CA ARG A 199 -15.05 -7.81 -9.43
C ARG A 199 -16.01 -8.92 -9.87
N GLN A 200 -15.48 -10.05 -10.32
CA GLN A 200 -16.28 -11.20 -10.77
C GLN A 200 -16.82 -12.06 -9.62
N GLU A 201 -16.43 -11.75 -8.38
CA GLU A 201 -16.69 -12.58 -7.19
C GLU A 201 -16.17 -14.03 -7.38
N ASP A 202 -15.13 -14.21 -8.20
CA ASP A 202 -14.54 -15.53 -8.45
C ASP A 202 -13.55 -15.88 -7.34
N SER A 203 -14.06 -16.44 -6.25
CA SER A 203 -13.24 -16.84 -5.09
C SER A 203 -12.09 -17.76 -5.45
N GLY A 204 -12.32 -18.73 -6.35
CA GLY A 204 -11.31 -19.70 -6.75
C GLY A 204 -10.19 -19.05 -7.54
N GLY A 205 -10.54 -18.16 -8.47
CA GLY A 205 -9.59 -17.35 -9.21
C GLY A 205 -8.78 -16.42 -8.30
N VAL A 206 -9.44 -15.68 -7.41
CA VAL A 206 -8.76 -14.73 -6.49
C VAL A 206 -7.69 -15.44 -5.67
N VAL A 207 -8.01 -16.60 -5.10
CA VAL A 207 -7.04 -17.40 -4.32
C VAL A 207 -5.86 -17.82 -5.18
N SER A 208 -6.08 -18.32 -6.39
CA SER A 208 -4.99 -18.69 -7.31
C SER A 208 -4.11 -17.51 -7.72
N ALA A 209 -4.70 -16.33 -7.93
CA ALA A 209 -3.95 -15.13 -8.30
C ALA A 209 -3.11 -14.59 -7.12
N LEU A 210 -3.64 -14.62 -5.89
CA LEU A 210 -2.88 -14.28 -4.68
C LEU A 210 -1.74 -15.28 -4.42
N GLU A 211 -1.97 -16.57 -4.66
CA GLU A 211 -0.93 -17.60 -4.59
C GLU A 211 0.18 -17.36 -5.63
N GLU A 212 -0.19 -17.00 -6.86
CA GLU A 212 0.78 -16.63 -7.90
C GLU A 212 1.58 -15.38 -7.50
N TYR A 213 0.91 -14.36 -6.98
CA TYR A 213 1.55 -13.15 -6.47
C TYR A 213 2.63 -13.50 -5.42
N LEU A 214 2.24 -14.26 -4.39
CA LEU A 214 3.14 -14.64 -3.30
C LEU A 214 4.34 -15.46 -3.81
N ASN A 215 4.12 -16.42 -4.71
CA ASN A 215 5.19 -17.23 -5.29
C ASN A 215 6.18 -16.38 -6.09
N ARG A 216 5.70 -15.40 -6.86
CA ARG A 216 6.57 -14.47 -7.60
C ARG A 216 7.35 -13.57 -6.65
N HIS A 217 6.72 -13.05 -5.60
CA HIS A 217 7.39 -12.26 -4.55
C HIS A 217 8.50 -13.07 -3.88
N ALA A 218 8.20 -14.27 -3.37
CA ALA A 218 9.16 -15.13 -2.69
C ALA A 218 10.38 -15.52 -3.54
N THR A 219 10.24 -15.53 -4.87
CA THR A 219 11.34 -15.83 -5.80
C THR A 219 12.40 -14.73 -5.85
N VAL A 220 12.01 -13.48 -5.57
CA VAL A 220 12.89 -12.31 -5.68
C VAL A 220 13.28 -11.70 -4.34
N THR A 221 12.54 -12.00 -3.27
CA THR A 221 12.76 -11.46 -1.92
C THR A 221 13.46 -12.47 -1.00
N PRO A 222 14.72 -12.24 -0.60
CA PRO A 222 15.46 -13.19 0.23
C PRO A 222 14.98 -13.21 1.69
N LEU A 223 14.57 -14.37 2.18
CA LEU A 223 14.19 -14.57 3.60
C LEU A 223 15.32 -14.29 4.60
N SER A 224 16.58 -14.21 4.15
CA SER A 224 17.74 -13.99 5.02
C SER A 224 17.94 -12.52 5.42
N THR A 225 17.06 -11.62 5.01
CA THR A 225 17.16 -10.21 5.40
C THR A 225 17.03 -10.02 6.91
N GLU A 226 17.76 -9.04 7.44
CA GLU A 226 17.57 -8.59 8.82
C GLU A 226 16.75 -7.30 8.92
N ASP A 227 16.22 -6.83 7.79
CA ASP A 227 15.41 -5.64 7.64
C ASP A 227 13.91 -6.03 7.63
N PRO A 228 13.09 -5.55 8.59
CA PRO A 228 11.65 -5.79 8.58
C PRO A 228 10.96 -5.32 7.29
N ASP A 229 11.43 -4.23 6.68
CA ASP A 229 10.84 -3.65 5.47
C ASP A 229 10.93 -4.60 4.27
N GLU A 230 12.03 -5.34 4.18
CA GLU A 230 12.25 -6.33 3.13
C GLU A 230 11.51 -7.65 3.41
N LEU A 231 10.99 -7.84 4.63
CA LEU A 231 10.35 -9.08 5.04
C LEU A 231 8.83 -9.05 4.95
N ILE A 232 8.15 -7.92 5.18
CA ILE A 232 6.69 -7.86 5.19
C ILE A 232 6.13 -7.32 3.88
N ASP A 233 5.26 -8.10 3.23
CA ASP A 233 4.54 -7.67 2.01
C ASP A 233 3.20 -7.02 2.36
N ASN A 234 3.22 -5.71 2.59
CA ASN A 234 2.03 -4.92 2.92
C ASN A 234 0.95 -4.99 1.82
N GLU A 235 1.35 -5.04 0.54
CA GLU A 235 0.38 -5.11 -0.57
C GLU A 235 -0.37 -6.45 -0.56
N LEU A 236 0.34 -7.57 -0.41
CA LEU A 236 -0.29 -8.88 -0.32
C LEU A 236 -1.27 -8.97 0.86
N ILE A 237 -0.89 -8.43 2.02
CA ILE A 237 -1.76 -8.38 3.21
C ILE A 237 -3.02 -7.59 2.90
N ALA A 238 -2.88 -6.38 2.35
CA ALA A 238 -4.01 -5.51 2.01
C ALA A 238 -4.94 -6.15 0.97
N LEU A 239 -4.40 -6.82 -0.05
CA LEU A 239 -5.20 -7.52 -1.06
C LEU A 239 -5.97 -8.72 -0.47
N CYS A 240 -5.37 -9.46 0.48
CA CYS A 240 -6.09 -10.51 1.20
C CYS A 240 -7.24 -9.93 2.03
N LEU A 241 -7.01 -8.82 2.74
CA LEU A 241 -8.03 -8.15 3.53
C LEU A 241 -9.17 -7.61 2.65
N LEU A 242 -8.83 -7.02 1.49
CA LEU A 242 -9.80 -6.56 0.50
C LEU A 242 -10.65 -7.71 -0.10
N ALA A 243 -10.07 -8.89 -0.27
CA ALA A 243 -10.80 -10.10 -0.67
C ALA A 243 -11.76 -10.56 0.43
N ASN A 244 -11.32 -10.54 1.70
CA ASN A 244 -12.16 -10.88 2.84
C ASN A 244 -13.36 -9.92 2.99
N ASP A 245 -13.16 -8.63 2.74
CA ASP A 245 -14.24 -7.63 2.76
C ASP A 245 -15.32 -7.89 1.70
N ARG A 246 -14.98 -8.68 0.66
CA ARG A 246 -15.91 -9.18 -0.36
C ARG A 246 -16.47 -10.56 -0.07
N GLY A 247 -16.25 -11.09 1.13
CA GLY A 247 -16.71 -12.43 1.51
C GLY A 247 -15.89 -13.57 0.92
N ILE A 248 -14.72 -13.30 0.33
CA ILE A 248 -13.75 -14.31 -0.08
C ILE A 248 -12.83 -14.56 1.11
N ASP A 249 -13.17 -15.57 1.92
CA ASP A 249 -12.45 -15.93 3.14
C ASP A 249 -11.09 -16.55 2.81
N VAL A 250 -10.06 -15.70 2.73
CA VAL A 250 -8.69 -16.03 2.31
C VAL A 250 -7.67 -15.50 3.32
N THR A 251 -6.64 -16.28 3.55
CA THR A 251 -5.50 -15.91 4.39
C THR A 251 -4.23 -16.54 3.83
N VAL A 252 -3.08 -16.10 4.32
CA VAL A 252 -1.76 -16.50 3.84
C VAL A 252 -0.98 -17.04 5.04
N ASP A 253 -0.48 -18.27 4.92
CA ASP A 253 0.54 -18.83 5.82
C ASP A 253 1.91 -18.64 5.15
N SER A 254 2.55 -17.53 5.46
CA SER A 254 3.82 -17.15 4.86
C SER A 254 4.69 -16.33 5.80
N PRO A 255 6.03 -16.49 5.77
CA PRO A 255 6.93 -15.62 6.53
C PRO A 255 6.83 -14.13 6.15
N TYR A 256 6.27 -13.80 4.98
CA TYR A 256 6.09 -12.43 4.52
C TYR A 256 4.79 -11.78 5.01
N VAL A 257 3.90 -12.55 5.66
CA VAL A 257 2.58 -12.11 6.12
C VAL A 257 2.41 -12.50 7.59
N PRO A 258 2.61 -11.56 8.53
CA PRO A 258 2.42 -11.83 9.95
C PRO A 258 0.97 -12.23 10.28
N ASP A 259 0.77 -13.35 10.96
CA ASP A 259 -0.55 -13.87 11.38
C ASP A 259 -1.43 -12.87 12.12
N VAL A 260 -0.82 -11.87 12.78
CA VAL A 260 -1.54 -10.85 13.54
C VAL A 260 -2.27 -9.83 12.65
N LEU A 261 -1.90 -9.74 11.37
CA LEU A 261 -2.45 -8.77 10.41
C LEU A 261 -3.55 -9.36 9.52
N VAL A 262 -3.66 -10.68 9.42
CA VAL A 262 -4.64 -11.37 8.57
C VAL A 262 -5.62 -12.21 9.40
N PRO A 263 -6.78 -12.61 8.84
CA PRO A 263 -7.68 -13.51 9.52
C PRO A 263 -6.99 -14.82 9.93
N ASN A 264 -7.39 -15.33 11.09
CA ASN A 264 -6.78 -16.51 11.69
C ASN A 264 -6.88 -17.73 10.73
N PRO A 265 -5.75 -18.34 10.32
CA PRO A 265 -5.75 -19.45 9.39
C PRO A 265 -6.58 -20.67 9.81
N ALA A 266 -6.72 -20.91 11.12
CA ALA A 266 -7.55 -21.99 11.64
C ALA A 266 -9.08 -21.75 11.48
N LYS A 267 -9.48 -20.56 11.07
CA LYS A 267 -10.89 -20.16 10.91
C LYS A 267 -11.25 -19.78 9.46
N THR A 268 -10.27 -19.78 8.57
CA THR A 268 -10.41 -19.36 7.17
C THR A 268 -10.59 -20.57 6.24
N ILE A 269 -11.41 -20.41 5.20
CA ILE A 269 -11.69 -21.47 4.21
C ILE A 269 -10.48 -21.71 3.28
N HIS A 270 -9.79 -20.65 2.85
CA HIS A 270 -8.65 -20.75 1.94
C HIS A 270 -7.35 -20.28 2.63
N VAL A 271 -6.37 -21.16 2.72
CA VAL A 271 -5.01 -20.84 3.21
C VAL A 271 -4.03 -21.00 2.06
N ILE A 272 -3.26 -19.96 1.78
CA ILE A 272 -2.21 -19.94 0.76
C ILE A 272 -0.87 -20.17 1.46
N ASP A 273 -0.15 -21.24 1.08
CA ASP A 273 1.12 -21.64 1.71
C ASP A 273 2.30 -21.45 0.75
N VAL A 274 3.34 -20.71 1.17
CA VAL A 274 4.63 -20.66 0.45
C VAL A 274 5.79 -20.70 1.45
N TYR A 275 6.73 -21.63 1.22
CA TYR A 275 7.90 -21.91 2.07
C TYR A 275 9.20 -21.36 1.51
#